data_AF-A0A9P5QBF2-F1
#
_entry.id   AF-A0A9P5QBF2-F1
#
_cell.length_a   1.000
_cell.length_b   1.000
_cell.length_c   1.000
_cell.angle_alpha   90.00
_cell.angle_beta   90.00
_cell.angle_gamma   90.00
#
_symmetry.space_group_name_H-M   'P 1'
#
loop_
_entity.id
_entity.type
_entity.pdbx_description
1 polymer ?
#
loop_
_entity_poly.entity_id
_entity_poly.type
_entity_poly.pdbx_seq_one_letter_code
_entity_poly.pdbx_strand_id
1 'polypeptide(L)'
;MWNYIGGSKRLPIQWSAWLAHTRAHPPSVEELQIDLIRQQRVQHNAVLIEARFQQERTQLIQEASPPPSDGPSSQAEQPSVDPSSPVSPPPESLPTTEGFTPNTPVAQRPGSTLPKTGSDEYQPETWTPKARVRRG
;
A
#
# COMPACT_ATOMS: atom_id res chain seq x y z
N MET A 1 -26.67 -13.04 -21.71
CA MET A 1 -25.37 -12.98 -22.40
C MET A 1 -24.51 -11.80 -21.92
N TRP A 2 -24.39 -11.52 -20.60
CA TRP A 2 -23.44 -10.51 -20.08
C TRP A 2 -23.08 -10.81 -18.61
N ASN A 3 -22.31 -11.87 -18.37
CA ASN A 3 -22.00 -12.33 -17.00
C ASN A 3 -21.01 -11.41 -16.25
N TYR A 4 -20.32 -10.51 -16.96
CA TYR A 4 -19.21 -9.72 -16.40
C TYR A 4 -19.61 -8.32 -15.91
N ILE A 5 -20.80 -7.84 -16.29
CA ILE A 5 -21.29 -6.49 -15.94
C ILE A 5 -22.11 -6.52 -14.64
N GLY A 6 -22.73 -7.67 -14.31
CA GLY A 6 -23.57 -7.86 -13.11
C GLY A 6 -22.85 -8.44 -11.89
N GLY A 7 -21.51 -8.33 -11.80
CA GLY A 7 -20.75 -8.73 -10.60
C GLY A 7 -20.49 -10.24 -10.40
N SER A 8 -21.03 -11.12 -11.27
CA SER A 8 -20.84 -12.57 -11.12
C SER A 8 -19.42 -13.06 -11.45
N LYS A 9 -18.68 -12.31 -12.26
CA LYS A 9 -17.26 -12.56 -12.56
C LYS A 9 -16.50 -11.23 -12.54
N ARG A 10 -15.41 -11.16 -11.77
CA ARG A 10 -14.56 -9.97 -11.73
C ARG A 10 -13.62 -9.94 -12.93
N LEU A 11 -13.63 -8.83 -13.66
CA LEU A 11 -12.68 -8.57 -14.73
C LEU A 11 -11.32 -8.18 -14.13
N PRO A 12 -10.20 -8.55 -14.79
CA PRO A 12 -8.88 -8.02 -14.43
C PRO A 12 -8.90 -6.48 -14.45
N ILE A 13 -8.16 -5.87 -13.52
CA ILE A 13 -8.17 -4.42 -13.32
C ILE A 13 -7.76 -3.66 -14.61
N GLN A 14 -6.87 -4.24 -15.40
CA GLN A 14 -6.38 -3.67 -16.65
C GLN A 14 -7.51 -3.51 -17.68
N TRP A 15 -8.43 -4.49 -17.74
CA TRP A 15 -9.61 -4.40 -18.60
C TRP A 15 -10.59 -3.35 -18.12
N SER A 16 -10.84 -3.27 -16.80
CA SER A 16 -11.72 -2.22 -16.26
C SER A 16 -11.15 -0.83 -16.50
N ALA A 17 -9.82 -0.63 -16.44
CA ALA A 17 -9.19 0.66 -16.73
C ALA A 17 -9.37 1.08 -18.20
N TRP A 18 -9.23 0.12 -19.14
CA TRP A 18 -9.49 0.40 -20.56
C TRP A 18 -10.97 0.69 -20.83
N LEU A 19 -11.88 -0.10 -20.26
CA LEU A 19 -13.33 0.13 -20.40
C LEU A 19 -13.80 1.43 -19.73
N ALA A 20 -13.11 1.86 -18.67
CA ALA A 20 -13.32 3.14 -18.03
C ALA A 20 -12.62 4.31 -18.76
N HIS A 21 -11.99 4.04 -19.91
CA HIS A 21 -11.26 5.03 -20.72
C HIS A 21 -10.13 5.76 -19.96
N THR A 22 -9.65 5.21 -18.85
CA THR A 22 -8.49 5.75 -18.12
C THR A 22 -7.17 5.29 -18.73
N ARG A 23 -7.23 4.28 -19.61
CA ARG A 23 -6.10 3.76 -20.38
C ARG A 23 -6.38 3.86 -21.87
N ALA A 24 -5.45 4.43 -22.63
CA ALA A 24 -5.60 4.65 -24.08
C ALA A 24 -5.58 3.35 -24.90
N HIS A 25 -4.74 2.39 -24.52
CA HIS A 25 -4.56 1.12 -25.25
C HIS A 25 -5.14 -0.06 -24.45
N PRO A 26 -5.75 -1.04 -25.14
CA PRO A 26 -6.25 -2.23 -24.47
C PRO A 26 -5.09 -3.03 -23.86
N PRO A 27 -5.33 -3.77 -22.77
CA PRO A 27 -4.32 -4.65 -22.19
C PRO A 27 -3.97 -5.79 -23.15
N SER A 28 -2.70 -6.19 -23.17
CA SER A 28 -2.25 -7.37 -23.92
C SER A 28 -2.45 -8.65 -23.12
N VAL A 29 -2.54 -9.80 -23.80
CA VAL A 29 -2.68 -11.11 -23.12
C VAL A 29 -1.44 -11.42 -22.26
N GLU A 30 -0.26 -11.09 -22.76
CA GLU A 30 1.01 -11.27 -22.04
C GLU A 30 1.04 -10.44 -20.75
N GLU A 31 0.56 -9.20 -20.78
CA GLU A 31 0.47 -8.35 -19.57
C GLU A 31 -0.41 -9.00 -18.50
N LEU A 32 -1.55 -9.56 -18.90
CA LEU A 32 -2.46 -10.25 -17.97
C LEU A 32 -1.81 -11.50 -17.36
N GLN A 33 -1.04 -12.25 -18.15
CA GLN A 33 -0.29 -13.41 -17.65
C GLN A 33 0.79 -13.00 -16.66
N ILE A 34 1.56 -11.96 -16.98
CA ILE A 34 2.60 -11.41 -16.10
C ILE A 34 1.97 -10.95 -14.78
N ASP A 35 0.82 -10.27 -14.82
CA ASP A 35 0.17 -9.82 -13.59
C ASP A 35 -0.33 -10.99 -12.74
N LEU A 36 -0.85 -12.07 -13.33
CA LEU A 36 -1.21 -13.28 -12.58
C LEU A 36 0.01 -13.89 -11.86
N ILE A 37 1.13 -14.02 -12.55
CA ILE A 37 2.38 -14.54 -11.97
C ILE A 37 2.86 -13.62 -10.83
N ARG A 38 2.77 -12.31 -11.04
CA ARG A 38 3.14 -11.31 -10.03
C ARG A 38 2.24 -11.44 -8.80
N GLN A 39 0.93 -11.57 -8.97
CA GLN A 39 -0.02 -11.76 -7.87
C GLN A 39 0.31 -13.01 -7.05
N GLN A 40 0.63 -14.13 -7.71
CA GLN A 40 1.05 -15.37 -7.03
C GLN A 40 2.32 -15.17 -6.19
N ARG A 41 3.33 -14.49 -6.74
CA ARG A 41 4.57 -14.18 -6.00
C ARG A 41 4.30 -13.30 -4.79
N VAL A 42 3.46 -12.27 -4.94
CA VAL A 42 3.10 -11.36 -3.85
C VAL A 42 2.35 -12.10 -2.75
N GLN A 43 1.39 -12.96 -3.10
CA GLN A 43 0.67 -13.77 -2.12
C GLN A 43 1.61 -14.69 -1.34
N HIS A 44 2.54 -15.37 -2.03
CA HIS A 44 3.54 -16.20 -1.37
C HIS A 44 4.41 -15.40 -0.38
N ASN A 45 4.91 -14.24 -0.81
CA ASN A 45 5.73 -13.38 0.03
C ASN A 45 4.93 -12.83 1.23
N ALA A 46 3.66 -12.48 1.03
CA ALA A 46 2.78 -12.01 2.08
C ALA A 46 2.61 -13.08 3.18
N VAL A 47 2.42 -14.34 2.80
CA VAL A 47 2.34 -15.47 3.75
C VAL A 47 3.61 -15.61 4.57
N LEU A 48 4.79 -15.47 3.94
CA LEU A 48 6.07 -15.55 4.67
C LEU A 48 6.25 -14.40 5.67
N ILE A 49 5.83 -13.18 5.30
CA ILE A 49 5.90 -12.02 6.18
C ILE A 49 4.92 -12.17 7.35
N GLU A 50 3.70 -12.63 7.06
CA GLU A 50 2.69 -12.86 8.09
C GLU A 50 3.16 -13.90 9.11
N ALA A 51 3.78 -15.00 8.67
CA ALA A 51 4.33 -16.00 9.57
C ALA A 51 5.39 -15.43 10.53
N ARG A 52 6.30 -14.58 10.01
CA ARG A 52 7.31 -13.90 10.84
C ARG A 52 6.68 -12.92 11.82
N PHE A 53 5.73 -12.12 11.34
CA PHE A 53 5.02 -11.14 12.16
C PHE A 53 4.26 -11.81 13.32
N GLN A 54 3.63 -12.97 13.08
CA GLN A 54 2.96 -13.72 14.13
C GLN A 54 3.94 -14.24 15.18
N GLN A 55 5.12 -14.74 14.76
CA GLN A 55 6.16 -15.18 15.70
C GLN A 55 6.65 -14.04 16.58
N GLU A 56 7.01 -12.90 15.98
CA GLU A 56 7.43 -11.70 16.72
C GLU A 56 6.34 -11.22 17.69
N ARG A 57 5.08 -11.19 17.23
CA ARG A 57 3.94 -10.83 18.07
C ARG A 57 3.78 -11.75 19.27
N THR A 58 3.93 -13.07 19.08
CA THR A 58 3.85 -14.02 20.19
C THR A 58 4.98 -13.86 21.20
N GLN A 59 6.20 -13.58 20.74
CA GLN A 59 7.35 -13.33 21.61
C GLN A 59 7.15 -12.08 22.46
N LEU A 60 6.70 -10.97 21.84
CA LEU A 60 6.41 -9.73 22.56
C LEU A 60 5.30 -9.93 23.60
N ILE A 61 4.27 -10.73 23.31
CA ILE A 61 3.21 -11.04 24.29
C ILE A 61 3.76 -11.86 25.45
N GLN A 62 4.65 -12.82 25.20
CA GLN A 62 5.28 -13.62 26.26
C GLN A 62 6.19 -12.76 27.14
N GLU A 63 6.98 -11.87 26.55
CA GLU A 63 7.86 -10.94 27.29
C GLU A 63 7.07 -9.89 28.07
N ALA A 64 5.94 -9.43 27.53
CA ALA A 64 5.06 -8.47 28.21
C ALA A 64 4.14 -9.11 29.26
N SER A 65 4.01 -10.44 29.28
CA SER A 65 3.21 -11.11 30.30
C SER A 65 3.97 -11.11 31.63
N PRO A 66 3.40 -10.54 32.72
CA PRO A 66 3.96 -10.76 34.05
C PRO A 66 3.97 -12.26 34.37
N PRO A 67 4.87 -12.74 35.25
CA PRO A 67 4.90 -14.14 35.65
C PRO A 67 3.52 -14.59 36.14
N PRO A 68 3.12 -15.85 35.92
CA PRO A 68 1.84 -16.35 36.40
C PRO A 68 1.84 -16.23 37.94
N SER A 69 1.08 -15.26 38.44
CA SER A 69 0.69 -15.21 39.84
C SER A 69 -0.18 -16.45 40.09
N ASP A 70 0.33 -17.45 40.79
CA ASP A 70 -0.46 -18.57 41.31
C ASP A 70 -1.60 -18.01 42.19
N GLY A 71 -2.78 -17.87 41.60
CA GLY A 71 -3.98 -17.40 42.28
C GLY A 71 -5.21 -18.01 41.61
N PRO A 72 -6.17 -18.58 42.36
CA PRO A 72 -7.27 -19.29 41.76
C PRO A 72 -8.22 -18.30 41.08
N SER A 73 -8.56 -18.65 39.83
CA SER A 73 -9.77 -18.33 39.08
C SER A 73 -10.76 -17.36 39.74
N SER A 74 -10.99 -16.19 39.12
CA SER A 74 -12.22 -15.43 39.31
C SER A 74 -12.67 -14.78 38.01
N GLN A 75 -13.79 -15.31 37.53
CA GLN A 75 -14.88 -14.65 36.81
C GLN A 75 -14.61 -13.86 35.53
N ALA A 76 -15.13 -14.44 34.45
CA ALA A 76 -15.58 -13.73 33.27
C ALA A 76 -16.59 -12.63 33.62
N GLU A 77 -16.31 -11.40 33.19
CA GLU A 77 -17.32 -10.37 32.98
C GLU A 77 -17.05 -9.72 31.62
N GLN A 78 -17.92 -10.00 30.65
CA GLN A 78 -18.03 -9.22 29.43
C GLN A 78 -18.72 -7.89 29.76
N PRO A 79 -18.34 -6.78 29.08
CA PRO A 79 -19.29 -5.71 28.85
C PRO A 79 -19.56 -5.55 27.35
N SER A 80 -20.77 -5.96 27.01
CA SER A 80 -21.82 -5.18 26.34
C SER A 80 -21.47 -4.31 25.12
N VAL A 81 -22.14 -4.69 24.03
CA VAL A 81 -22.35 -3.96 22.77
C VAL A 81 -23.07 -2.61 22.95
N ASP A 82 -22.50 -1.59 22.28
CA ASP A 82 -23.06 -0.40 21.60
C ASP A 82 -24.08 0.53 22.31
N PRO A 83 -23.95 1.87 22.12
CA PRO A 83 -24.66 2.51 21.00
C PRO A 83 -24.01 3.76 20.35
N SER A 84 -24.05 3.78 19.02
CA SER A 84 -24.60 4.83 18.12
C SER A 84 -24.36 6.34 18.36
N SER A 85 -23.82 6.96 17.29
CA SER A 85 -24.16 8.28 16.69
C SER A 85 -23.40 9.55 17.14
N PRO A 86 -23.49 10.68 16.40
CA PRO A 86 -23.20 10.92 14.97
C PRO A 86 -22.39 12.24 14.75
N VAL A 87 -21.50 12.37 13.77
CA VAL A 87 -21.09 13.73 13.30
C VAL A 87 -20.83 13.77 11.80
N SER A 88 -21.56 14.69 11.16
CA SER A 88 -21.64 15.10 9.76
C SER A 88 -20.33 15.62 9.11
N PRO A 89 -20.29 15.73 7.75
CA PRO A 89 -19.18 16.29 6.95
C PRO A 89 -19.36 17.83 6.71
N PRO A 90 -18.67 18.50 5.75
CA PRO A 90 -17.25 18.83 5.50
C PRO A 90 -17.00 20.37 5.67
N PRO A 91 -15.91 21.02 5.17
CA PRO A 91 -15.87 21.44 3.76
C PRO A 91 -14.51 21.38 3.05
N GLU A 92 -14.64 20.96 1.79
CA GLU A 92 -13.89 21.26 0.56
C GLU A 92 -12.94 22.47 0.51
N SER A 93 -11.72 22.26 0.01
CA SER A 93 -10.99 23.21 -0.86
C SER A 93 -10.01 22.44 -1.77
N LEU A 94 -10.37 22.28 -3.04
CA LEU A 94 -9.47 21.98 -4.19
C LEU A 94 -8.74 23.28 -4.62
N PRO A 95 -7.90 23.32 -5.69
CA PRO A 95 -7.07 22.32 -6.41
C PRO A 95 -5.58 22.80 -6.48
N THR A 96 -4.61 22.06 -7.05
CA THR A 96 -3.96 22.33 -8.37
C THR A 96 -2.69 21.44 -8.44
N THR A 97 -2.68 20.34 -9.21
CA THR A 97 -2.00 20.15 -10.52
C THR A 97 -0.64 20.88 -10.57
N GLU A 98 0.52 20.24 -10.71
CA GLU A 98 1.12 19.62 -11.91
C GLU A 98 2.36 18.81 -11.45
N GLY A 99 2.87 17.77 -12.08
CA GLY A 99 2.57 17.11 -13.34
C GLY A 99 3.52 15.92 -13.52
N PHE A 100 3.09 14.98 -14.35
CA PHE A 100 3.89 14.13 -15.25
C PHE A 100 5.17 13.41 -14.72
N THR A 101 5.03 12.09 -14.53
CA THR A 101 6.02 11.07 -14.97
C THR A 101 6.12 11.08 -16.52
N PRO A 102 7.09 10.45 -17.25
CA PRO A 102 8.03 9.40 -16.86
C PRO A 102 9.47 9.51 -17.46
N ASN A 103 10.39 8.76 -16.88
CA ASN A 103 11.78 8.67 -17.33
C ASN A 103 11.92 7.72 -18.54
N THR A 104 12.43 8.22 -19.67
CA THR A 104 12.86 7.43 -20.84
C THR A 104 14.30 7.86 -21.18
N PRO A 105 15.24 6.95 -21.44
CA PRO A 105 16.62 7.33 -21.72
C PRO A 105 16.76 7.82 -23.16
N VAL A 106 17.02 9.11 -23.36
CA VAL A 106 17.38 9.66 -24.67
C VAL A 106 18.89 9.51 -24.88
N ALA A 107 19.24 8.74 -25.91
CA ALA A 107 20.58 8.59 -26.43
C ALA A 107 21.21 9.96 -26.77
N GLN A 108 22.45 10.17 -26.31
CA GLN A 108 23.20 11.41 -26.48
C GLN A 108 23.57 11.61 -27.96
N ARG A 109 23.27 12.79 -28.51
CA ARG A 109 23.82 13.26 -29.81
C ARG A 109 25.17 13.94 -29.57
N PRO A 110 26.18 13.76 -30.44
CA PRO A 110 27.48 14.40 -30.27
C PRO A 110 27.41 15.86 -30.73
N GLY A 111 27.74 16.81 -29.84
CA GLY A 111 27.86 18.23 -30.21
C GLY A 111 27.42 19.28 -29.18
N SER A 112 27.09 18.92 -27.94
CA SER A 112 26.66 19.90 -26.92
C SER A 112 27.82 20.37 -26.04
N THR A 113 28.34 21.58 -26.28
CA THR A 113 29.29 22.28 -25.39
C THR A 113 28.56 23.04 -24.27
N LEU A 114 27.73 22.33 -23.50
CA LEU A 114 27.12 22.89 -22.29
C LEU A 114 27.91 22.39 -21.05
N PRO A 115 28.16 23.25 -20.05
CA PRO A 115 28.77 22.82 -18.79
C PRO A 115 27.86 21.78 -18.12
N LYS A 116 28.45 20.68 -17.67
CA LYS A 116 27.75 19.67 -16.85
C LYS A 116 27.40 20.29 -15.49
N THR A 117 26.22 20.89 -15.38
CA THR A 117 25.61 21.20 -14.09
C THR A 117 24.88 19.95 -13.60
N GLY A 118 25.50 19.24 -12.67
CA GLY A 118 24.95 18.03 -12.06
C GLY A 118 26.08 17.08 -11.72
N SER A 119 26.68 17.26 -10.54
CA SER A 119 27.45 16.17 -9.94
C SER A 119 26.51 14.98 -9.74
N ASP A 120 26.99 13.79 -10.07
CA ASP A 120 26.31 12.50 -9.96
C ASP A 120 26.20 12.03 -8.48
N GLU A 121 26.20 12.98 -7.55
CA GLU A 121 26.31 12.77 -6.10
C GLU A 121 24.95 12.87 -5.40
N TYR A 122 23.85 12.89 -6.16
CA TYR A 122 22.52 12.87 -5.56
C TYR A 122 22.25 11.51 -4.90
N GLN A 123 22.45 11.45 -3.58
CA GLN A 123 21.94 10.39 -2.73
C GLN A 123 20.66 10.89 -2.06
N PRO A 124 19.52 10.18 -2.18
CA PRO A 124 18.31 10.58 -1.48
C PRO A 124 18.53 10.45 0.04
N GLU A 125 18.23 11.52 0.78
CA GLU A 125 18.24 11.49 2.24
C GLU A 125 17.27 10.41 2.75
N THR A 126 17.70 9.68 3.80
CA THR A 126 16.82 8.70 4.44
C THR A 126 15.69 9.41 5.17
N TRP A 127 14.45 9.04 4.85
CA TRP A 127 13.27 9.61 5.50
C TRP A 127 13.29 9.31 7.00
N THR A 128 13.46 10.35 7.82
CA THR A 128 13.40 10.26 9.28
C THR A 128 12.09 10.90 9.79
N PRO A 129 11.17 10.11 10.37
CA PRO A 129 9.92 10.67 10.88
C PRO A 129 10.20 11.58 12.09
N LYS A 130 9.72 12.83 12.03
CA LYS A 130 9.79 13.76 13.17
C LYS A 130 8.78 13.33 14.23
N ALA A 131 9.25 12.67 15.29
CA ALA A 131 8.41 12.39 16.46
C ALA A 131 8.02 13.72 17.14
N ARG A 132 6.72 14.02 17.17
CA ARG A 132 6.20 15.21 17.86
C ARG A 132 6.25 14.97 19.37
N VAL A 133 7.26 15.51 20.05
CA VAL A 133 7.32 15.50 21.52
C VAL A 133 6.18 16.37 22.05
N ARG A 134 5.14 15.74 22.61
CA ARG A 134 4.19 16.44 23.49
C ARG A 134 4.96 16.84 24.75
N ARG A 135 5.35 18.12 24.87
CA ARG A 135 5.63 18.68 26.20
C ARG A 135 4.31 18.76 26.95
N GLY A 136 4.29 18.18 28.15
CA GLY A 136 3.28 18.48 29.16
C GLY A 136 3.44 19.90 29.70
#